data_AF-A0A1F6CHJ0-F1
#
_entry.id   AF-A0A1F6CHJ0-F1
#
_cell.length_a   1.000
_cell.length_b   1.000
_cell.length_c   1.000
_cell.angle_alpha   90.00
_cell.angle_beta   90.00
_cell.angle_gamma   90.00
#
_symmetry.space_group_name_H-M   'P 1'
#
loop_
_entity.id
_entity.type
_entity.pdbx_description
1 polymer ?
#
loop_
_entity_poly.entity_id
_entity_poly.type
_entity_poly.pdbx_seq_one_letter_code
_entity_poly.pdbx_strand_id
1 'polypeptide(L)' 'MLGAFFAPWWVPLICMIVLALRYPAWEVFVIGLVVDLLWLPSLGFQIPIFLIAGLVLVWICAPLRSQFLRP' A
#
# COMPACT_ATOMS: atom_id res chain seq x y z
N MET A 1 3.95 -5.71 -20.40
CA MET A 1 3.01 -6.56 -19.62
C MET A 1 3.70 -7.44 -18.56
N LEU A 2 5.04 -7.49 -18.45
CA LEU A 2 5.77 -8.40 -17.53
C LEU A 2 6.19 -7.77 -16.17
N GLY A 3 6.11 -6.45 -16.00
CA GLY A 3 6.67 -5.78 -14.80
C GLY A 3 5.91 -6.04 -13.49
N ALA A 4 4.61 -6.31 -13.55
CA ALA A 4 3.77 -6.49 -12.35
C ALA A 4 3.87 -7.90 -11.73
N PHE A 5 4.40 -8.89 -12.48
CA PHE A 5 4.52 -10.28 -12.02
C PHE A 5 5.86 -10.58 -11.32
N PHE A 6 6.92 -9.80 -11.57
CA PHE A 6 8.28 -10.13 -11.12
C PHE A 6 8.80 -9.27 -9.96
N ALA A 7 8.04 -8.28 -9.51
CA ALA A 7 8.47 -7.46 -8.39
C ALA A 7 8.30 -8.26 -7.08
N PRO A 8 9.36 -8.42 -6.26
CA PRO A 8 9.26 -9.03 -4.94
C PRO A 8 8.18 -8.33 -4.10
N TRP A 9 7.55 -9.08 -3.19
CA TRP A 9 6.46 -8.60 -2.33
C TRP A 9 6.81 -7.34 -1.52
N TRP A 10 8.10 -7.09 -1.30
CA TRP A 10 8.64 -5.88 -0.66
C TRP A 10 8.50 -4.62 -1.51
N VAL A 11 8.53 -4.72 -2.84
CA VAL A 11 8.51 -3.56 -3.75
C VAL A 11 7.19 -2.79 -3.67
N PRO A 12 6.00 -3.42 -3.82
CA PRO A 12 4.74 -2.71 -3.64
C PRO A 12 4.60 -2.18 -2.21
N LEU A 13 5.10 -2.90 -1.20
CA LEU A 13 5.08 -2.46 0.20
C LEU A 13 5.89 -1.15 0.40
N ILE A 14 7.11 -1.09 -0.14
CA ILE A 14 7.96 0.12 -0.06
C ILE A 14 7.31 1.29 -0.80
N CYS A 15 6.77 1.06 -1.99
CA CYS A 15 6.02 2.09 -2.72
C CYS A 15 4.83 2.61 -1.91
N MET A 16 4.06 1.73 -1.27
CA MET A 16 2.94 2.12 -0.41
C MET A 16 3.40 2.97 0.79
N ILE A 17 4.52 2.62 1.44
CA ILE A 17 5.08 3.40 2.55
C ILE A 17 5.51 4.79 2.10
N VAL A 18 6.24 4.89 0.98
CA VAL A 18 6.71 6.19 0.45
C VAL A 18 5.53 7.08 0.02
N LEU A 19 4.51 6.49 -0.62
CA LEU A 19 3.30 7.21 -1.01
C LEU A 19 2.49 7.67 0.21
N ALA A 20 2.39 6.85 1.26
CA ALA A 20 1.68 7.18 2.49
C ALA A 20 2.24 8.41 3.21
N LEU A 21 3.55 8.64 3.10
CA LEU A 21 4.21 9.80 3.70
C LEU A 21 3.96 11.11 2.93
N ARG A 22 3.74 11.04 1.60
CA ARG A 22 3.71 12.23 0.72
C ARG A 22 2.32 12.62 0.23
N TYR A 23 1.45 11.64 -0.03
CA TYR A 23 0.17 11.83 -0.74
C TYR A 23 -1.05 11.49 0.13
N PRO A 24 -2.29 11.87 -0.25
CA PRO A 24 -3.49 11.53 0.52
C PRO A 24 -3.56 10.03 0.76
N ALA A 25 -3.61 9.66 2.04
CA ALA A 25 -3.50 8.30 2.53
C ALA A 25 -4.49 7.33 1.85
N TRP A 26 -5.62 7.82 1.35
CA TRP A 26 -6.60 7.01 0.63
C TRP A 26 -6.06 6.33 -0.64
N GLU A 27 -5.10 6.93 -1.35
CA GLU A 27 -4.51 6.32 -2.56
C GLU A 27 -3.73 5.05 -2.22
N VAL A 28 -3.10 5.00 -1.04
CA VAL A 28 -2.36 3.83 -0.56
C VAL A 28 -3.29 2.66 -0.30
N PHE A 29 -4.50 2.93 0.21
CA PHE A 29 -5.50 1.89 0.42
C PHE A 29 -5.97 1.28 -0.92
N VAL A 30 -6.20 2.12 -1.94
CA VAL A 30 -6.58 1.68 -3.29
C VAL A 30 -5.45 0.86 -3.93
N ILE A 31 -4.20 1.29 -3.79
CA ILE A 31 -3.04 0.55 -4.30
C ILE A 31 -2.92 -0.81 -3.61
N GLY A 32 -3.07 -0.85 -2.28
CA GLY A 32 -3.06 -2.10 -1.51
C GLY A 32 -4.10 -3.09 -2.03
N LEU A 33 -5.34 -2.62 -2.27
CA LEU A 33 -6.43 -3.43 -2.82
C LEU A 33 -6.15 -3.94 -4.25
N VAL A 34 -5.58 -3.10 -5.12
CA VAL A 34 -5.24 -3.48 -6.50
C VAL A 34 -4.10 -4.50 -6.53
N VAL A 35 -3.07 -4.31 -5.71
CA VAL A 35 -1.97 -5.27 -5.55
C VAL A 35 -2.51 -6.60 -5.05
N ASP A 36 -3.39 -6.56 -4.05
CA ASP A 36 -4.02 -7.75 -3.52
C ASP A 36 -4.82 -8.51 -4.59
N LEU A 37 -5.67 -7.82 -5.35
CA LEU A 37 -6.43 -8.43 -6.45
C LEU A 37 -5.54 -9.02 -7.56
N LEU A 38 -4.41 -8.38 -7.85
CA LEU A 38 -3.44 -8.89 -8.84
C LEU A 38 -2.71 -10.12 -8.34
N TRP A 39 -2.46 -10.22 -7.04
CA TRP A 39 -1.61 -11.25 -6.45
C TRP A 39 -2.37 -12.42 -5.79
N LEU A 40 -3.61 -12.21 -5.34
CA LEU A 40 -4.51 -13.22 -4.80
C LEU A 40 -4.63 -14.48 -5.68
N PRO A 41 -4.80 -14.36 -7.02
CA PRO A 41 -4.88 -15.53 -7.89
C PRO A 41 -3.53 -16.26 -8.04
N SER A 42 -2.41 -15.57 -7.78
CA SER A 42 -1.07 -16.03 -8.14
C SER A 42 -0.26 -16.63 -6.98
N LEU A 43 -0.51 -16.20 -5.74
CA LEU A 43 0.31 -16.56 -4.59
C LEU A 43 -0.41 -17.40 -3.53
N GLY A 44 -1.70 -17.71 -3.72
CA GLY A 44 -2.46 -18.56 -2.79
C GLY A 44 -2.76 -17.93 -1.43
N PHE A 45 -2.43 -16.65 -1.22
CA PHE A 45 -2.83 -15.92 -0.02
C PHE A 45 -4.33 -15.63 -0.08
N GLN A 46 -5.09 -16.21 0.84
CA GLN A 46 -6.53 -15.99 0.99
C GLN A 46 -6.87 -14.67 1.71
N ILE A 47 -5.87 -14.02 2.31
CA ILE A 47 -6.03 -12.86 3.19
C ILE A 47 -5.35 -11.67 2.52
N PRO A 48 -6.04 -10.51 2.42
CA PRO A 48 -5.49 -9.39 1.71
C PRO A 48 -4.49 -8.57 2.55
N ILE A 49 -3.26 -9.06 2.61
CA ILE A 49 -2.17 -8.53 3.45
C ILE A 49 -1.81 -7.10 3.03
N PHE A 50 -1.81 -6.79 1.73
CA PHE A 50 -1.46 -5.44 1.26
C PHE A 50 -2.57 -4.45 1.55
N LEU A 51 -3.83 -4.89 1.53
CA LEU A 51 -4.96 -4.09 1.97
C LEU A 51 -4.87 -3.78 3.47
N ILE A 52 -4.53 -4.78 4.30
CA ILE A 52 -4.33 -4.59 5.75
C ILE A 52 -3.16 -3.65 6.01
N ALA A 53 -2.02 -3.85 5.33
CA ALA A 53 -0.86 -2.97 5.43
C ALA A 53 -1.21 -1.53 5.01
N GLY A 54 -1.99 -1.37 3.92
CA GLY A 54 -2.52 -0.09 3.49
C GLY A 54 -3.38 0.58 4.55
N LEU A 55 -4.30 -0.16 5.19
CA LEU A 55 -5.14 0.35 6.27
C LEU A 55 -4.31 0.84 7.46
N VAL A 56 -3.32 0.06 7.88
CA VAL A 56 -2.39 0.41 8.96
C VAL A 56 -1.58 1.67 8.59
N LEU A 57 -1.06 1.73 7.36
CA LEU A 57 -0.31 2.89 6.87
C LEU A 57 -1.17 4.14 6.80
N VAL A 58 -2.43 4.04 6.37
CA VAL A 58 -3.37 5.17 6.36
C VAL A 58 -3.59 5.71 7.76
N TRP A 59 -3.84 4.83 8.73
CA TRP A 59 -4.10 5.24 10.11
C TRP A 59 -2.88 5.82 10.80
N ILE A 60 -1.68 5.28 10.55
CA ILE A 60 -0.43 5.77 11.16
C ILE A 60 0.05 7.05 10.46
N CYS A 61 -0.03 7.12 9.13
CA CYS A 61 0.43 8.30 8.38
C CYS A 61 -0.57 9.46 8.41
N ALA A 62 -1.86 9.22 8.68
CA ALA A 62 -2.86 10.29 8.85
C ALA A 62 -2.46 11.33 9.92
N PRO A 63 -2.08 10.97 11.16
CA PRO A 63 -1.61 11.93 12.16
C PRO A 63 -0.22 12.50 11.84
N LEU A 64 0.70 11.70 11.29
CA LEU A 64 2.04 12.17 10.91
C LEU A 64 1.95 13.28 9.85
N ARG A 65 1.04 13.14 8.90
CA ARG A 65 0.83 14.11 7.84
C ARG A 65 0.19 15.40 8.34
N SER A 66 -0.75 15.33 9.28
CA SER A 66 -1.36 16.55 9.85
C SER A 66 -0.33 17.37 10.63
N GLN A 67 0.66 16.73 11.25
CA GLN A 67 1.78 17.40 11.90
C GLN A 67 2.81 17.97 10.92
N PHE A 68 3.05 17.32 9.79
CA PHE A 68 4.04 17.78 8.80
C PHE A 68 3.53 18.87 7.84
N LEU A 69 2.23 18.88 7.51
CA LEU A 69 1.65 19.83 6.54
C LEU A 69 0.93 21.03 7.16
N ARG A 70 0.73 21.04 8.49
CA ARG A 70 0.26 22.22 9.24
C ARG A 70 1.28 22.56 10.32
N PRO A 71 2.35 23.31 9.98
CA PRO A 71 3.14 24.00 11.00
C PRO A 71 2.29 25.05 11.73
#